data_AF-A0A7C3QN51-F1
#
_entry.id   AF-A0A7C3QN51-F1
#
_cell.length_a   1.000
_cell.length_b   1.000
_cell.length_c   1.000
_cell.angle_alpha   90.00
_cell.angle_beta   90.00
_cell.angle_gamma   90.00
#
_symmetry.space_group_name_H-M   'P 1'
#
loop_
_entity.id
_entity.type
_entity.pdbx_description
1 polymer ?
#
loop_
_entity_poly.entity_id
_entity_poly.type
_entity_poly.pdbx_seq_one_letter_code
_entity_poly.pdbx_strand_id
1 'polypeptide(L)'
;MLPEAYWRGAVNHFLSALWTETLKARRSKVPLFVSIGFTLAPLMGGLFMIILKDPQAAREMGLLSPKAQLMMGAADWPAYFGLLAQSVAVAGSILFSIVTAWIFGREFTDRTAKELMSLPTSRIWIVTAKLIVIALWALAVTLIIFLIGLLVGALVDIPGWKGSLAFDSFRDVLAIAGMTILLMTPVAFIASTGRGYLPPLGWTILTIFLSQIIAATGWGDWFPWSVPALYSGIVGPRAGQLGIHSYILVILTGLIGLALTSGWWLNADQTR
;
A
#
# COMPACT_ATOMS: atom_id res chain seq x y z
N MET A 1 39.58 -1.33 -37.61
CA MET A 1 38.42 -2.24 -37.62
C MET A 1 38.32 -2.90 -36.26
N LEU A 2 37.46 -2.38 -35.38
CA LEU A 2 37.16 -3.03 -34.10
C LEU A 2 36.08 -4.10 -34.37
N PRO A 3 36.14 -5.29 -33.75
CA PRO A 3 35.27 -6.40 -34.11
C PRO A 3 33.81 -6.10 -33.73
N GLU A 4 32.89 -6.31 -34.68
CA GLU A 4 31.42 -6.23 -34.52
C GLU A 4 30.82 -7.17 -33.45
N ALA A 5 31.65 -7.96 -32.76
CA ALA A 5 31.24 -8.95 -31.78
C ALA A 5 30.80 -8.35 -30.42
N TYR A 6 31.04 -7.05 -30.17
CA TYR A 6 30.71 -6.43 -28.87
C TYR A 6 29.23 -6.02 -28.71
N TRP A 7 28.43 -6.07 -29.79
CA TRP A 7 27.07 -5.52 -29.82
C TRP A 7 25.94 -6.56 -29.73
N ARG A 8 26.23 -7.85 -29.55
CA ARG A 8 25.23 -8.94 -29.65
C ARG A 8 24.83 -9.57 -28.31
N GLY A 9 24.74 -8.79 -27.24
CA GLY A 9 23.77 -9.10 -26.20
C GLY A 9 22.47 -8.41 -26.61
N ALA A 10 21.44 -9.15 -27.05
CA ALA A 10 20.13 -8.55 -27.28
C ALA A 10 19.69 -7.88 -25.96
N VAL A 11 19.79 -6.54 -25.90
CA VAL A 11 19.49 -5.80 -24.68
C VAL A 11 18.00 -5.97 -24.43
N ASN A 12 17.66 -6.71 -23.39
CA ASN A 12 16.27 -6.84 -22.98
C ASN A 12 15.84 -5.53 -22.33
N HIS A 13 15.23 -4.64 -23.12
CA HIS A 13 14.80 -3.31 -22.71
C HIS A 13 13.91 -3.32 -21.46
N PHE A 14 13.09 -4.36 -21.28
CA PHE A 14 12.27 -4.52 -20.08
C PHE A 14 13.12 -4.80 -18.84
N LEU A 15 14.07 -5.74 -18.93
CA LEU A 15 14.98 -6.05 -17.81
C LEU A 15 15.85 -4.84 -17.45
N SER A 16 16.30 -4.06 -18.44
CA SER A 16 17.04 -2.81 -18.21
C SER A 16 16.18 -1.77 -17.48
N ALA A 17 14.91 -1.61 -17.86
CA ALA A 17 13.98 -0.71 -17.16
C ALA A 17 13.73 -1.17 -15.72
N LEU A 18 13.45 -2.46 -15.53
CA LEU A 18 13.21 -3.04 -14.20
C LEU A 18 14.44 -2.91 -13.29
N TRP A 19 15.63 -3.18 -13.82
CA TRP A 19 16.89 -3.01 -13.09
C TRP A 19 17.12 -1.56 -12.68
N THR A 20 16.87 -0.61 -13.59
CA THR A 20 17.02 0.83 -13.32
C THR A 20 16.08 1.28 -12.20
N GLU A 21 14.81 0.90 -12.28
CA GLU A 21 13.81 1.24 -11.25
C GLU A 21 14.12 0.57 -9.90
N THR A 22 14.59 -0.67 -9.91
CA THR A 22 15.02 -1.40 -8.71
C THR A 22 16.23 -0.72 -8.07
N LEU A 23 17.23 -0.34 -8.86
CA LEU A 23 18.42 0.35 -8.38
C LEU A 23 18.06 1.73 -7.81
N LYS A 24 17.16 2.45 -8.47
CA LYS A 24 16.60 3.73 -8.00
C LYS A 24 15.95 3.57 -6.62
N ALA A 25 15.08 2.57 -6.47
CA ALA A 25 14.43 2.26 -5.19
C ALA A 25 15.42 1.88 -4.09
N ARG A 26 16.38 1.01 -4.40
CA ARG A 26 17.40 0.53 -3.44
C ARG A 26 18.36 1.62 -2.97
N ARG A 27 18.73 2.56 -3.85
CA ARG A 27 19.67 3.65 -3.51
C ARG A 27 18.96 4.84 -2.84
N SER A 28 17.64 4.91 -2.91
CA SER A 28 16.85 5.95 -2.28
C SER A 28 16.59 5.64 -0.81
N LYS A 29 16.61 6.67 0.03
CA LYS A 29 16.19 6.55 1.44
C LYS A 29 14.66 6.56 1.60
N VAL A 30 13.91 6.99 0.56
CA VAL A 30 12.45 7.16 0.65
C VAL A 30 11.73 5.83 0.94
N PRO A 31 11.91 4.75 0.15
CA PRO A 31 11.23 3.48 0.46
C PRO A 31 11.64 2.94 1.83
N LEU A 32 12.90 3.09 2.23
CA LEU A 32 13.40 2.66 3.53
C LEU A 32 12.72 3.39 4.70
N PHE A 33 12.69 4.73 4.68
CA PHE A 33 12.07 5.51 5.75
C PHE A 33 10.56 5.27 5.84
N VAL A 34 9.89 5.10 4.70
CA VAL A 34 8.47 4.73 4.67
C VAL A 34 8.26 3.33 5.28
N SER A 35 9.11 2.35 4.97
CA SER A 35 9.06 1.03 5.61
C SER A 35 9.27 1.10 7.12
N ILE A 36 10.25 1.88 7.60
CA ILE A 36 10.51 2.09 9.03
C ILE A 36 9.28 2.73 9.70
N GLY A 37 8.73 3.79 9.10
CA GLY A 37 7.51 4.42 9.59
C GLY A 37 6.35 3.43 9.70
N PHE A 38 6.24 2.49 8.76
CA PHE A 38 5.18 1.49 8.78
C PHE A 38 5.34 0.45 9.89
N THR A 39 6.57 0.19 10.38
CA THR A 39 6.78 -0.72 11.53
C THR A 39 6.15 -0.20 12.83
N LEU A 40 5.79 1.09 12.89
CA LEU A 40 5.01 1.62 14.01
C LEU A 40 3.63 0.96 14.11
N ALA A 41 3.04 0.48 13.02
CA ALA A 41 1.72 -0.15 13.05
C ALA A 41 1.64 -1.38 13.98
N PRO A 42 2.48 -2.43 13.83
CA PRO A 42 2.46 -3.58 14.72
C PRO A 42 2.86 -3.23 16.16
N LEU A 43 3.78 -2.27 16.35
CA LEU A 43 4.20 -1.79 17.67
C LEU A 43 3.06 -1.07 18.40
N MET A 44 2.37 -0.16 17.71
CA MET A 44 1.19 0.52 18.24
C MET A 44 0.06 -0.46 18.52
N GLY A 45 -0.18 -1.43 17.63
CA GLY A 45 -1.13 -2.51 17.89
C GLY A 45 -0.79 -3.31 19.15
N GLY A 46 0.50 -3.61 19.38
CA GLY A 46 0.95 -4.29 20.59
C GLY A 46 0.73 -3.45 21.84
N LEU A 47 1.03 -2.15 21.78
CA LEU A 47 0.72 -1.20 22.84
C LEU A 47 -0.79 -1.16 23.15
N PHE A 48 -1.64 -1.12 22.11
CA PHE A 48 -3.09 -1.22 22.28
C PHE A 48 -3.50 -2.51 22.99
N MET A 49 -2.86 -3.64 22.68
CA MET A 49 -3.15 -4.92 23.34
C MET A 49 -2.74 -4.93 24.82
N ILE A 50 -1.61 -4.31 25.17
CA ILE A 50 -1.21 -4.13 26.58
C ILE A 50 -2.25 -3.29 27.32
N ILE A 51 -2.71 -2.18 26.72
CA ILE A 51 -3.72 -1.30 27.30
C ILE A 51 -5.06 -2.04 27.51
N LEU A 52 -5.46 -2.89 26.57
CA LEU A 52 -6.72 -3.66 26.67
C LEU A 52 -6.66 -4.80 27.69
N LYS A 53 -5.47 -5.34 27.98
CA LYS A 53 -5.29 -6.40 28.99
C LYS A 53 -5.53 -5.91 30.42
N ASP A 54 -5.12 -4.68 30.74
CA ASP A 54 -5.36 -4.05 32.04
C ASP A 54 -5.86 -2.61 31.89
N PRO A 55 -7.18 -2.43 31.68
CA PRO A 55 -7.78 -1.11 31.51
C PRO A 55 -7.70 -0.22 32.75
N GLN A 56 -7.54 -0.81 33.95
CA GLN A 56 -7.45 -0.05 35.20
C GLN A 56 -6.08 0.58 35.35
N ALA A 57 -5.00 -0.20 35.17
CA ALA A 57 -3.64 0.32 35.18
C ALA A 57 -3.41 1.35 34.06
N ALA A 58 -3.97 1.12 32.86
CA ALA A 58 -3.87 2.07 31.75
C ALA A 58 -4.63 3.39 32.02
N ARG A 59 -5.67 3.37 32.85
CA ARG A 59 -6.36 4.59 33.30
C ARG A 59 -5.52 5.38 34.30
N GLU A 60 -4.87 4.69 35.24
CA GLU A 60 -3.97 5.31 36.23
C GLU A 60 -2.73 5.93 35.58
N MET A 61 -2.23 5.33 34.49
CA MET A 61 -1.14 5.88 33.67
C MET A 61 -1.58 7.01 32.73
N GLY A 62 -2.87 7.39 32.72
CA GLY A 62 -3.41 8.45 31.85
C GLY A 62 -3.47 8.08 30.36
N LEU A 63 -3.32 6.79 30.02
CA LEU A 63 -3.28 6.28 28.64
C LEU A 63 -4.68 6.00 28.07
N LEU A 64 -5.71 5.91 28.93
CA LEU A 64 -7.10 5.66 28.55
C LEU A 64 -8.01 6.85 28.88
N SER A 65 -8.64 7.40 27.84
CA SER A 65 -9.78 8.30 28.03
C SER A 65 -11.07 7.50 28.28
N PRO A 66 -12.06 8.05 29.01
CA PRO A 66 -13.36 7.39 29.21
C PRO A 66 -14.10 7.01 27.91
N LYS A 67 -13.79 7.69 26.79
CA LYS A 67 -14.36 7.37 25.46
C LYS A 67 -13.72 6.13 24.82
N ALA A 68 -12.43 5.88 25.08
CA ALA A 68 -11.74 4.69 24.56
C ALA A 68 -12.29 3.40 25.18
N GLN A 69 -12.83 3.50 26.41
CA GLN A 69 -13.41 2.38 27.15
C GLN A 69 -14.68 1.79 26.48
N LEU A 70 -15.42 2.60 25.71
CA LEU A 70 -16.62 2.18 24.98
C LEU A 70 -16.31 1.44 23.67
N MET A 71 -15.07 1.49 23.19
CA MET A 71 -14.62 0.81 21.97
C MET A 71 -13.80 -0.45 22.25
N MET A 72 -13.71 -0.89 23.51
CA MET A 72 -12.83 -2.01 23.88
C MET A 72 -13.41 -3.35 23.42
N GLY A 73 -12.72 -3.97 22.45
CA GLY A 73 -12.83 -5.39 22.14
C GLY A 73 -11.94 -6.24 23.07
N ALA A 74 -12.00 -7.56 22.91
CA ALA A 74 -11.12 -8.47 23.63
C ALA A 74 -9.64 -8.25 23.23
N ALA A 75 -8.74 -8.35 24.20
CA ALA A 75 -7.29 -8.32 23.96
C ALA A 75 -6.80 -9.70 23.49
N ASP A 76 -7.18 -10.11 22.28
CA ASP A 76 -6.89 -11.43 21.73
C ASP A 76 -6.25 -11.38 20.33
N TRP A 77 -5.75 -12.53 19.87
CA TRP A 77 -5.13 -12.64 18.54
C TRP A 77 -6.05 -12.23 17.39
N PRO A 78 -7.34 -12.61 17.35
CA PRO A 78 -8.28 -12.12 16.35
C PRO A 78 -8.35 -10.59 16.27
N ALA A 79 -8.48 -9.90 17.41
CA ALA A 79 -8.50 -8.44 17.43
C ALA A 79 -7.17 -7.84 16.95
N TYR A 80 -6.04 -8.43 17.35
CA TYR A 80 -4.72 -7.96 16.93
C TYR A 80 -4.46 -8.14 15.43
N PHE A 81 -4.84 -9.29 14.87
CA PHE A 81 -4.77 -9.50 13.42
C PHE A 81 -5.70 -8.55 12.65
N GLY A 82 -6.88 -8.26 13.19
CA GLY A 82 -7.78 -7.24 12.65
C GLY A 82 -7.14 -5.85 12.61
N LEU A 83 -6.43 -5.45 13.67
CA LEU A 83 -5.68 -4.18 13.70
C LEU A 83 -4.53 -4.15 12.69
N LEU A 84 -3.80 -5.25 12.53
CA LEU A 84 -2.74 -5.35 11.51
C LEU A 84 -3.33 -5.25 10.09
N ALA A 85 -4.40 -5.99 9.82
CA ALA A 85 -5.11 -5.96 8.55
C ALA A 85 -5.64 -4.54 8.23
N GLN A 86 -6.27 -3.88 9.20
CA GLN A 86 -6.75 -2.51 9.06
C GLN A 86 -5.61 -1.51 8.84
N SER A 87 -4.47 -1.71 9.50
CA SER A 87 -3.28 -0.89 9.29
C SER A 87 -2.74 -1.03 7.86
N VAL A 88 -2.71 -2.25 7.31
CA VAL A 88 -2.32 -2.48 5.91
C VAL A 88 -3.30 -1.84 4.94
N ALA A 89 -4.60 -1.85 5.23
CA ALA A 89 -5.61 -1.19 4.42
C ALA A 89 -5.45 0.34 4.43
N VAL A 90 -5.45 0.96 5.61
CA VAL A 90 -5.52 2.43 5.74
C VAL A 90 -4.15 3.06 5.70
N ALA A 91 -3.24 2.69 6.62
CA ALA A 91 -1.91 3.26 6.65
C ALA A 91 -1.10 2.81 5.41
N GLY A 92 -1.30 1.58 4.94
CA GLY A 92 -0.71 1.10 3.69
C GLY A 92 -1.15 1.93 2.49
N SER A 93 -2.42 2.34 2.38
CA SER A 93 -2.87 3.23 1.30
C SER A 93 -2.09 4.55 1.25
N ILE A 94 -1.82 5.15 2.41
CA ILE A 94 -1.03 6.39 2.53
C ILE A 94 0.44 6.14 2.19
N LEU A 95 1.04 5.12 2.80
CA LEU A 95 2.47 4.88 2.68
C LEU A 95 2.86 4.35 1.30
N PHE A 96 2.01 3.51 0.69
CA PHE A 96 2.21 3.04 -0.68
C PHE A 96 2.01 4.17 -1.69
N SER A 97 1.10 5.12 -1.42
CA SER A 97 0.93 6.27 -2.31
C SER A 97 2.12 7.24 -2.24
N ILE A 98 2.75 7.41 -1.09
CA ILE A 98 4.01 8.18 -0.96
C ILE A 98 5.09 7.60 -1.86
N VAL A 99 5.28 6.28 -1.83
CA VAL A 99 6.29 5.61 -2.68
C VAL A 99 5.88 5.65 -4.15
N THR A 100 4.59 5.49 -4.47
CA THR A 100 4.08 5.61 -5.84
C THR A 100 4.28 7.02 -6.40
N ALA A 101 3.94 8.04 -5.62
CA ALA A 101 4.19 9.44 -5.92
C ALA A 101 5.68 9.71 -6.10
N TRP A 102 6.53 9.12 -5.26
CA TRP A 102 7.98 9.22 -5.41
C TRP A 102 8.50 8.54 -6.69
N ILE A 103 8.02 7.35 -7.04
CA ILE A 103 8.49 6.58 -8.19
C ILE A 103 8.10 7.20 -9.54
N PHE A 104 6.93 7.85 -9.61
CA PHE A 104 6.42 8.48 -10.83
C PHE A 104 6.65 9.99 -10.87
N GLY A 105 6.53 10.68 -9.74
CA GLY A 105 6.60 12.15 -9.65
C GLY A 105 8.02 12.72 -9.59
N ARG A 106 9.02 11.91 -9.23
CA ARG A 106 10.40 12.38 -9.05
C ARG A 106 11.02 12.88 -10.32
N GLU A 107 10.79 12.20 -11.42
CA GLU A 107 11.38 12.47 -12.73
C GLU A 107 10.90 13.82 -13.27
N PHE A 108 9.67 14.21 -12.93
CA PHE A 108 9.15 15.53 -13.25
C PHE A 108 9.72 16.63 -12.34
N THR A 109 9.88 16.32 -11.05
CA THR A 109 10.43 17.26 -10.07
C THR A 109 11.92 17.53 -10.32
N ASP A 110 12.68 16.48 -10.60
CA ASP A 110 14.13 16.51 -10.87
C ASP A 110 14.44 16.90 -12.33
N ARG A 111 13.41 17.17 -13.16
CA ARG A 111 13.50 17.55 -14.58
C ARG A 111 14.20 16.52 -15.50
N THR A 112 14.25 15.26 -15.10
CA THR A 112 14.82 14.14 -15.86
C THR A 112 13.79 13.38 -16.70
N ALA A 113 12.49 13.70 -16.59
CA ALA A 113 11.41 13.04 -17.33
C ALA A 113 11.62 13.06 -18.86
N LYS A 114 12.13 14.17 -19.41
CA LYS A 114 12.42 14.29 -20.86
C LYS A 114 13.50 13.32 -21.32
N GLU A 115 14.57 13.20 -20.54
CA GLU A 115 15.68 12.29 -20.82
C GLU A 115 15.23 10.84 -20.76
N LEU A 116 14.37 10.50 -19.79
CA LEU A 116 13.81 9.15 -19.68
C LEU A 116 12.94 8.79 -20.89
N MET A 117 12.17 9.74 -21.41
CA MET A 117 11.26 9.52 -22.55
C MET A 117 11.92 9.57 -23.93
N SER A 118 13.18 10.01 -24.01
CA SER A 118 13.99 9.97 -25.23
C SER A 118 14.80 8.68 -25.38
N LEU A 119 14.82 7.83 -24.35
CA LEU A 119 15.48 6.53 -24.43
C LEU A 119 14.82 5.63 -25.48
N PRO A 120 15.58 4.74 -26.15
CA PRO A 120 15.04 3.78 -27.11
C PRO A 120 14.22 2.64 -26.46
N THR A 121 13.90 2.75 -25.17
CA THR A 121 13.10 1.78 -24.43
C THR A 121 11.63 2.18 -24.48
N SER A 122 10.75 1.24 -24.84
CA SER A 122 9.31 1.51 -24.88
C SER A 122 8.79 2.02 -23.54
N ARG A 123 7.96 3.07 -23.59
CA ARG A 123 7.41 3.75 -22.42
C ARG A 123 6.52 2.84 -21.59
N ILE A 124 5.87 1.86 -22.22
CA ILE A 124 5.08 0.85 -21.49
C ILE A 124 5.96 0.00 -20.58
N TRP A 125 7.16 -0.38 -21.02
CA TRP A 125 8.08 -1.16 -20.21
C TRP A 125 8.59 -0.39 -18.99
N ILE A 126 8.77 0.93 -19.14
CA ILE A 126 9.13 1.82 -18.03
C ILE A 126 7.98 1.87 -17.00
N VAL A 127 6.74 2.07 -17.45
CA VAL A 127 5.57 2.09 -16.56
C VAL A 127 5.39 0.75 -15.85
N THR A 128 5.47 -0.37 -16.60
CA THR A 128 5.37 -1.72 -16.03
C THR A 128 6.47 -1.98 -15.01
N ALA A 129 7.72 -1.60 -15.30
CA ALA A 129 8.84 -1.72 -14.37
C ALA A 129 8.58 -0.94 -13.07
N LYS A 130 8.13 0.31 -13.15
CA LYS A 130 7.78 1.14 -12.00
C LYS A 130 6.70 0.48 -11.13
N LEU A 131 5.63 -0.02 -11.76
CA LEU A 131 4.53 -0.69 -11.06
C LEU A 131 4.95 -2.02 -10.41
N ILE A 132 5.81 -2.80 -11.05
CA ILE A 132 6.37 -4.03 -10.46
C ILE A 132 7.21 -3.69 -9.22
N VAL A 133 8.05 -2.67 -9.28
CA VAL A 133 8.85 -2.24 -8.12
C VAL A 133 7.97 -1.79 -6.96
N ILE A 134 6.90 -1.02 -7.24
CA ILE A 134 5.90 -0.63 -6.23
C ILE A 134 5.25 -1.87 -5.61
N ALA A 135 4.76 -2.80 -6.42
CA ALA A 135 4.06 -3.99 -5.96
C ALA A 135 4.97 -4.89 -5.11
N LEU A 136 6.18 -5.18 -5.57
CA LEU A 136 7.14 -6.01 -4.85
C LEU A 136 7.57 -5.36 -3.53
N TRP A 137 7.83 -4.06 -3.53
CA TRP A 137 8.17 -3.34 -2.31
C TRP A 137 7.00 -3.34 -1.30
N ALA A 138 5.77 -3.04 -1.76
CA ALA A 138 4.59 -3.02 -0.90
C ALA A 138 4.27 -4.41 -0.30
N LEU A 139 4.43 -5.48 -1.08
CA LEU A 139 4.31 -6.85 -0.59
C LEU A 139 5.40 -7.18 0.43
N ALA A 140 6.66 -6.83 0.15
CA ALA A 140 7.76 -7.07 1.09
C ALA A 140 7.55 -6.33 2.42
N VAL A 141 7.10 -5.08 2.38
CA VAL A 141 6.80 -4.30 3.60
C VAL A 141 5.63 -4.89 4.36
N THR A 142 4.57 -5.31 3.67
CA THR A 142 3.43 -6.01 4.29
C THR A 142 3.89 -7.27 5.01
N LEU A 143 4.75 -8.08 4.38
CA LEU A 143 5.30 -9.29 4.99
C LEU A 143 6.15 -8.97 6.24
N ILE A 144 7.00 -7.96 6.16
CA ILE A 144 7.81 -7.49 7.30
C ILE A 144 6.90 -7.08 8.46
N ILE A 145 5.85 -6.30 8.18
CA ILE A 145 4.89 -5.85 9.20
C ILE A 145 4.17 -7.03 9.85
N PHE A 146 3.75 -8.01 9.05
CA PHE A 146 3.10 -9.20 9.58
C PHE A 146 4.04 -10.00 10.49
N LEU A 147 5.30 -10.18 10.09
CA LEU A 147 6.31 -10.87 10.90
C LEU A 147 6.64 -10.11 12.19
N ILE A 148 6.81 -8.79 12.13
CA ILE A 148 6.99 -7.94 13.32
C ILE A 148 5.75 -8.04 14.20
N GLY A 149 4.56 -8.05 13.61
CA GLY A 149 3.30 -8.24 14.33
C GLY A 149 3.28 -9.56 15.11
N LEU A 150 3.62 -10.69 14.48
CA LEU A 150 3.73 -11.98 15.17
C LEU A 150 4.70 -11.93 16.35
N LEU A 151 5.87 -11.31 16.16
CA LEU A 151 6.86 -11.14 17.24
C LEU A 151 6.30 -10.31 18.39
N VAL A 152 5.69 -9.16 18.08
CA VAL A 152 5.11 -8.26 19.08
C VAL A 152 3.96 -8.94 19.82
N GLY A 153 3.04 -9.61 19.12
CA GLY A 153 1.93 -10.30 19.75
C GLY A 153 2.37 -11.44 20.67
N ALA A 154 3.47 -12.14 20.31
CA ALA A 154 4.08 -13.14 21.18
C ALA A 154 4.74 -12.51 22.42
N LEU A 155 5.47 -11.40 22.26
CA LEU A 155 6.10 -10.67 23.38
C LEU A 155 5.07 -10.07 24.36
N VAL A 156 3.90 -9.65 23.85
CA VAL A 156 2.78 -9.15 24.66
C VAL A 156 1.99 -10.29 25.30
N ASP A 157 2.26 -11.55 24.96
CA ASP A 157 1.57 -12.76 25.45
C ASP A 157 0.06 -12.75 25.17
N ILE A 158 -0.34 -12.35 23.96
CA ILE A 158 -1.77 -12.20 23.61
C ILE A 158 -2.49 -13.58 23.68
N PRO A 159 -3.64 -13.69 24.37
CA PRO A 159 -4.41 -14.94 24.43
C PRO A 159 -5.13 -15.26 23.11
N GLY A 160 -5.51 -16.53 22.94
CA GLY A 160 -6.35 -16.97 21.82
C GLY A 160 -5.59 -17.41 20.56
N TRP A 161 -4.31 -17.76 20.68
CA TRP A 161 -3.51 -18.24 19.54
C TRP A 161 -4.05 -19.55 18.98
N LYS A 162 -4.21 -19.59 17.66
CA LYS A 162 -4.50 -20.82 16.88
C LYS A 162 -3.72 -20.75 15.58
N GLY A 163 -3.04 -21.84 15.20
CA GLY A 163 -2.26 -21.88 13.95
C GLY A 163 -3.09 -21.63 12.69
N SER A 164 -4.34 -22.10 12.67
CA SER A 164 -5.29 -21.82 11.58
C SER A 164 -5.61 -20.33 11.47
N LEU A 165 -5.85 -19.65 12.61
CA LEU A 165 -6.13 -18.21 12.67
C LEU A 165 -4.96 -17.39 12.10
N ALA A 166 -3.72 -17.75 12.43
CA ALA A 166 -2.54 -17.05 11.91
C ALA A 166 -2.43 -17.20 10.37
N PHE A 167 -2.73 -18.38 9.84
CA PHE A 167 -2.70 -18.62 8.40
C PHE A 167 -3.85 -17.93 7.64
N ASP A 168 -5.04 -17.91 8.21
CA ASP A 168 -6.18 -17.16 7.66
C ASP A 168 -5.87 -15.66 7.66
N SER A 169 -5.34 -15.14 8.77
CA SER A 169 -4.93 -13.72 8.89
C SER A 169 -3.82 -13.36 7.91
N PHE A 170 -2.87 -14.27 7.66
CA PHE A 170 -1.83 -14.07 6.66
C PHE A 170 -2.41 -13.93 5.25
N ARG A 171 -3.35 -14.81 4.87
CA ARG A 171 -4.06 -14.72 3.59
C ARG A 171 -4.83 -13.42 3.47
N ASP A 172 -5.49 -13.01 4.54
CA ASP A 172 -6.29 -11.78 4.57
C ASP A 172 -5.43 -10.54 4.37
N VAL A 173 -4.32 -10.45 5.09
CA VAL A 173 -3.35 -9.35 4.96
C VAL A 173 -2.78 -9.28 3.54
N LEU A 174 -2.49 -10.43 2.92
CA LEU A 174 -2.05 -10.47 1.52
C LEU A 174 -3.15 -10.03 0.54
N ALA A 175 -4.40 -10.42 0.77
CA ALA A 175 -5.53 -9.99 -0.06
C ALA A 175 -5.74 -8.48 0.04
N ILE A 176 -5.67 -7.92 1.25
CA ILE A 176 -5.73 -6.47 1.51
C ILE A 176 -4.58 -5.76 0.80
N ALA A 177 -3.35 -6.22 0.97
CA ALA A 177 -2.21 -5.62 0.28
C ALA A 177 -2.36 -5.68 -1.24
N GLY A 178 -2.84 -6.79 -1.80
CA GLY A 178 -3.12 -6.93 -3.23
C GLY A 178 -4.13 -5.91 -3.74
N MET A 179 -5.25 -5.74 -3.02
CA MET A 179 -6.26 -4.73 -3.35
C MET A 179 -5.70 -3.31 -3.24
N THR A 180 -4.96 -3.00 -2.17
CA THR A 180 -4.34 -1.67 -1.99
C THR A 180 -3.29 -1.39 -3.08
N ILE A 181 -2.52 -2.38 -3.50
CA ILE A 181 -1.55 -2.26 -4.61
C ILE A 181 -2.26 -1.99 -5.94
N LEU A 182 -3.37 -2.67 -6.22
CA LEU A 182 -4.18 -2.40 -7.43
C LEU A 182 -4.67 -0.94 -7.45
N LEU A 183 -5.06 -0.40 -6.29
CA LEU A 183 -5.47 0.99 -6.15
C LEU A 183 -4.31 2.00 -6.21
N MET A 184 -3.05 1.56 -6.38
CA MET A 184 -1.93 2.45 -6.66
C MET A 184 -1.85 2.85 -8.13
N THR A 185 -2.51 2.14 -9.05
CA THR A 185 -2.45 2.51 -10.48
C THR A 185 -3.13 3.85 -10.79
N PRO A 186 -4.29 4.24 -10.19
CA PRO A 186 -4.80 5.60 -10.34
C PRO A 186 -3.90 6.64 -9.68
N VAL A 187 -3.26 6.30 -8.55
CA VAL A 187 -2.27 7.19 -7.91
C VAL A 187 -1.09 7.45 -8.85
N ALA A 188 -0.59 6.42 -9.53
CA ALA A 188 0.47 6.55 -10.53
C ALA A 188 0.05 7.45 -11.71
N PHE A 189 -1.20 7.34 -12.15
CA PHE A 189 -1.76 8.23 -13.17
C PHE A 189 -1.74 9.69 -12.70
N ILE A 190 -2.27 9.98 -11.51
CA ILE A 190 -2.29 11.33 -10.94
C ILE A 190 -0.87 11.87 -10.71
N ALA A 191 0.08 11.03 -10.28
CA ALA A 191 1.49 11.41 -10.15
C ALA A 191 2.10 11.81 -11.50
N SER A 192 1.76 11.06 -12.56
CA SER A 192 2.26 11.29 -13.91
C SER A 192 1.67 12.57 -14.52
N THR A 193 0.35 12.75 -14.45
CA THR A 193 -0.33 13.93 -15.01
C THR A 193 -0.09 15.20 -14.20
N GLY A 194 -0.03 15.05 -12.86
CA GLY A 194 0.25 16.13 -11.93
C GLY A 194 1.72 16.57 -11.88
N ARG A 195 2.62 15.82 -12.51
CA ARG A 195 4.05 16.15 -12.67
C ARG A 195 4.77 16.46 -11.36
N GLY A 196 4.46 15.73 -10.29
CA GLY A 196 5.09 15.93 -9.00
C GLY A 196 4.47 15.10 -7.88
N TYR A 197 4.90 15.37 -6.64
CA TYR A 197 4.50 14.59 -5.47
C TYR A 197 3.15 15.02 -4.86
N LEU A 198 2.79 16.30 -4.94
CA LEU A 198 1.61 16.82 -4.24
C LEU A 198 0.27 16.30 -4.80
N PRO A 199 0.03 16.27 -6.12
CA PRO A 199 -1.24 15.79 -6.67
C PRO A 199 -1.62 14.35 -6.25
N PRO A 200 -0.74 13.33 -6.35
CA PRO A 200 -1.09 11.97 -5.96
C PRO A 200 -1.30 11.82 -4.44
N LEU A 201 -0.61 12.62 -3.62
CA LEU A 201 -0.85 12.65 -2.17
C LEU A 201 -2.20 13.28 -1.83
N GLY A 202 -2.55 14.39 -2.49
CA GLY A 202 -3.88 15.01 -2.35
C GLY A 202 -5.00 14.06 -2.76
N TRP A 203 -4.83 13.32 -3.86
CA TRP A 203 -5.76 12.28 -4.29
C TRP A 203 -5.91 11.16 -3.24
N THR A 204 -4.80 10.73 -2.65
CA THR A 204 -4.83 9.68 -1.62
C THR A 204 -5.58 10.16 -0.37
N ILE A 205 -5.30 11.37 0.10
CA ILE A 205 -6.00 11.94 1.26
C ILE A 205 -7.50 12.07 0.97
N LEU A 206 -7.86 12.57 -0.22
CA LEU A 206 -9.25 12.70 -0.64
C LEU A 206 -9.97 11.34 -0.66
N THR A 207 -9.37 10.34 -1.29
CA THR A 207 -9.98 9.01 -1.41
C THR A 207 -10.09 8.30 -0.07
N ILE A 208 -9.11 8.44 0.82
CA ILE A 208 -9.22 7.93 2.19
C ILE A 208 -10.31 8.67 2.95
N PHE A 209 -10.38 9.98 2.88
CA PHE A 209 -11.43 10.75 3.56
C PHE A 209 -12.83 10.34 3.08
N LEU A 210 -13.03 10.25 1.76
CA LEU A 210 -14.27 9.75 1.17
C LEU A 210 -14.56 8.31 1.59
N SER A 211 -13.53 7.46 1.71
CA SER A 211 -13.71 6.07 2.12
C SER A 211 -14.36 5.96 3.51
N GLN A 212 -14.02 6.88 4.42
CA GLN A 212 -14.58 6.90 5.77
C GLN A 212 -16.04 7.38 5.75
N ILE A 213 -16.34 8.43 4.98
CA ILE A 213 -17.71 8.96 4.85
C ILE A 213 -18.63 7.91 4.22
N ILE A 214 -18.21 7.32 3.10
CA ILE A 214 -19.04 6.38 2.35
C ILE A 214 -19.22 5.06 3.11
N ALA A 215 -18.18 4.60 3.82
CA ALA A 215 -18.32 3.46 4.73
C ALA A 215 -19.30 3.76 5.87
N ALA A 216 -19.24 4.96 6.46
CA ALA A 216 -20.14 5.36 7.54
C ALA A 216 -21.61 5.49 7.11
N THR A 217 -21.88 5.81 5.82
CA THR A 217 -23.25 5.83 5.28
C THR A 217 -23.78 4.46 4.86
N GLY A 218 -22.98 3.39 5.01
CA GLY A 218 -23.37 2.02 4.66
C GLY A 218 -23.15 1.63 3.20
N TRP A 219 -22.51 2.50 2.40
CA TRP A 219 -22.26 2.27 0.96
C TRP A 219 -20.79 1.96 0.65
N GLY A 220 -19.99 1.64 1.67
CA GLY A 220 -18.55 1.43 1.52
C GLY A 220 -18.17 0.26 0.60
N ASP A 221 -19.06 -0.70 0.41
CA ASP A 221 -18.90 -1.84 -0.50
C ASP A 221 -18.93 -1.43 -1.99
N TRP A 222 -19.48 -0.26 -2.31
CA TRP A 222 -19.49 0.33 -3.66
C TRP A 222 -18.33 1.28 -3.93
N PHE A 223 -17.50 1.57 -2.92
CA PHE A 223 -16.37 2.49 -3.07
C PHE A 223 -15.03 1.75 -3.00
N PRO A 224 -14.27 1.63 -4.10
CA PRO A 224 -13.07 0.79 -4.18
C PRO A 224 -12.05 1.01 -3.05
N TRP A 225 -11.86 2.27 -2.63
CA TRP A 225 -10.90 2.62 -1.57
C TRP A 225 -11.37 2.26 -0.16
N SER A 226 -12.66 1.99 0.05
CA SER A 226 -13.17 1.46 1.33
C SER A 226 -13.04 -0.06 1.43
N VAL A 227 -13.01 -0.77 0.29
CA VAL A 227 -13.06 -2.24 0.24
C VAL A 227 -11.91 -2.92 1.01
N PRO A 228 -10.62 -2.52 0.88
CA PRO A 228 -9.54 -3.15 1.66
C PRO A 228 -9.75 -3.01 3.17
N ALA A 229 -10.27 -1.88 3.64
CA ALA A 229 -10.53 -1.63 5.05
C ALA A 229 -11.72 -2.44 5.57
N LEU A 230 -12.82 -2.52 4.79
CA LEU A 230 -13.95 -3.39 5.12
C LEU A 230 -13.54 -4.87 5.13
N TYR A 231 -12.63 -5.27 4.24
CA TYR A 231 -12.12 -6.63 4.18
C TYR A 231 -11.33 -7.02 5.44
N SER A 232 -10.74 -6.07 6.17
CA SER A 232 -10.07 -6.36 7.44
C SER A 232 -10.98 -7.05 8.47
N GLY A 233 -12.30 -6.86 8.36
CA GLY A 233 -13.29 -7.43 9.28
C GLY A 233 -13.36 -6.72 10.62
N ILE A 234 -12.62 -5.63 10.83
CA ILE A 234 -12.61 -4.89 12.10
C ILE A 234 -13.94 -4.21 12.39
N VAL A 235 -14.71 -3.88 11.36
CA VAL A 235 -16.03 -3.22 11.45
C VAL A 235 -17.16 -4.26 11.51
N GLY A 236 -16.85 -5.57 11.42
CA GLY A 236 -17.83 -6.66 11.50
C GLY A 236 -17.63 -7.78 10.47
N PRO A 237 -18.52 -8.78 10.42
CA PRO A 237 -18.38 -9.95 9.56
C PRO A 237 -18.39 -9.59 8.06
N ARG A 238 -17.37 -10.07 7.33
CA ARG A 238 -17.19 -9.82 5.89
C ARG A 238 -18.40 -10.18 5.04
N ALA A 239 -19.03 -11.32 5.33
CA ALA A 239 -20.16 -11.85 4.56
C ALA A 239 -21.38 -10.93 4.56
N GLY A 240 -21.51 -10.04 5.55
CA GLY A 240 -22.56 -9.03 5.61
C GLY A 240 -22.16 -7.66 5.04
N GLN A 241 -20.88 -7.47 4.69
CA GLN A 241 -20.32 -6.16 4.34
C GLN A 241 -19.78 -6.08 2.92
N LEU A 242 -19.35 -7.20 2.33
CA LEU A 242 -18.72 -7.21 1.01
C LEU A 242 -19.37 -8.24 0.09
N GLY A 243 -19.91 -7.76 -1.02
CA GLY A 243 -20.37 -8.61 -2.11
C GLY A 243 -19.31 -8.78 -3.20
N ILE A 244 -19.60 -9.62 -4.18
CA ILE A 244 -18.71 -9.84 -5.32
C ILE A 244 -18.45 -8.56 -6.13
N HIS A 245 -19.42 -7.65 -6.16
CA HIS A 245 -19.33 -6.36 -6.83
C HIS A 245 -18.20 -5.50 -6.27
N SER A 246 -17.95 -5.52 -4.96
CA SER A 246 -16.88 -4.76 -4.31
C SER A 246 -15.50 -5.11 -4.87
N TYR A 247 -15.21 -6.41 -5.01
CA TYR A 247 -13.94 -6.89 -5.57
C TYR A 247 -13.82 -6.55 -7.06
N ILE A 248 -14.91 -6.68 -7.81
CA ILE A 248 -14.95 -6.31 -9.23
C ILE A 248 -14.62 -4.82 -9.39
N LEU A 249 -15.20 -3.95 -8.55
CA LEU A 249 -14.94 -2.51 -8.58
C LEU A 249 -13.47 -2.17 -8.27
N VAL A 250 -12.84 -2.85 -7.31
CA VAL A 250 -11.39 -2.69 -7.05
C VAL A 250 -10.56 -3.08 -8.28
N ILE A 251 -10.86 -4.23 -8.89
CA ILE A 251 -10.14 -4.71 -10.08
C ILE A 251 -10.33 -3.74 -11.25
N LEU A 252 -11.57 -3.33 -11.54
CA LEU A 252 -11.88 -2.38 -12.62
C LEU A 252 -11.18 -1.03 -12.38
N THR A 253 -11.18 -0.54 -11.15
CA THR A 253 -10.47 0.70 -10.79
C THR A 253 -8.97 0.58 -11.03
N GLY A 254 -8.38 -0.54 -10.65
CA GLY A 254 -6.97 -0.83 -10.91
C GLY A 254 -6.64 -0.95 -12.41
N LEU A 255 -7.51 -1.61 -13.20
CA LEU A 255 -7.34 -1.74 -14.64
C LEU A 255 -7.50 -0.40 -15.37
N ILE A 256 -8.48 0.40 -14.99
CA ILE A 256 -8.68 1.75 -15.52
C ILE A 256 -7.48 2.63 -15.19
N GLY A 257 -7.01 2.61 -13.94
CA GLY A 257 -5.81 3.34 -13.53
C GLY A 257 -4.55 2.93 -14.30
N LEU A 258 -4.39 1.63 -14.57
CA LEU A 258 -3.29 1.10 -15.37
C LEU A 258 -3.37 1.57 -16.82
N ALA A 259 -4.56 1.48 -17.44
CA ALA A 259 -4.80 1.92 -18.79
C ALA A 259 -4.57 3.44 -18.95
N LEU A 260 -5.06 4.25 -18.00
CA LEU A 260 -4.87 5.70 -17.98
C LEU A 260 -3.39 6.07 -17.81
N THR A 261 -2.67 5.43 -16.89
CA THR A 261 -1.23 5.67 -16.70
C THR A 261 -0.47 5.31 -17.97
N SER A 262 -0.72 4.13 -18.53
CA SER A 262 -0.05 3.65 -19.74
C SER A 262 -0.36 4.53 -20.95
N GLY A 263 -1.63 4.86 -21.18
CA GLY A 263 -2.07 5.71 -22.28
C GLY A 263 -1.52 7.14 -22.17
N TRP A 264 -1.40 7.68 -20.97
CA TRP A 264 -0.77 8.99 -20.77
C TRP A 264 0.72 8.95 -21.12
N TRP A 265 1.46 7.94 -20.64
CA TRP A 265 2.90 7.82 -20.93
C TRP A 265 3.18 7.60 -22.42
N LEU A 266 2.34 6.84 -23.12
CA LEU A 266 2.45 6.61 -24.57
C LEU A 266 2.28 7.90 -25.39
N ASN A 267 1.36 8.78 -24.98
CA ASN A 267 1.02 10.00 -25.72
C ASN A 267 1.71 11.27 -25.21
N ALA A 268 2.50 11.19 -24.13
CA ALA A 268 3.12 12.37 -23.52
C ALA A 268 4.28 12.90 -24.36
N ASP A 269 4.02 13.83 -25.29
CA ASP A 269 5.07 14.58 -25.97
C ASP A 269 5.57 15.73 -25.08
N GLN A 270 6.88 15.73 -24.77
CA GLN A 270 7.51 16.78 -23.97
C GLN A 270 8.21 17.80 -24.88
N THR A 271 7.42 18.58 -25.61
CA THR A 271 7.88 19.69 -26.46
C THR A 271 8.07 21.02 -25.70
N ARG A 272 7.95 21.03 -24.37
CA ARG A 272 8.21 22.22 -23.53
C ARG A 272 9.14 21.90 -22.39
#